data_AF-A0A7S9GV59-F1
#
_entry.id   AF-A0A7S9GV59-F1
#
_cell.length_a   1.000
_cell.length_b   1.000
_cell.length_c   1.000
_cell.angle_alpha   90.00
_cell.angle_beta   90.00
_cell.angle_gamma   90.00
#
_symmetry.space_group_name_H-M   'P 1'
#
loop_
_entity.id
_entity.type
_entity.pdbx_description
1 polymer ?
#
loop_
_entity_poly.entity_id
_entity_poly.type
_entity_poly.pdbx_seq_one_letter_code
_entity_poly.pdbx_strand_id
1 'polypeptide(L)'
;MALRALKTDEEIGSVPLDKPVLIELPAGVEIDDGKDEEDGKVEANKKPKKSEPQDDDGSKVLREQLEAAQSAQKRADERAAKAEREAAENRRLADQRAKEADEARKRSASLEGDIISGGLSAAQNELASAKAELVRAGEAGDYKAMGEAQSRIGRASAQILSLESGAAEAAEREKEFRPAQQEQVLQQPRTFEEHVRSNPGLLHAEREWMIKNKTSFDDPEFNKKLEFAYSGAMGKGLVRGSQDYFDHIERATGLKAAPAQDEERELNVQAPPSRNDRGTDGRVSNGKVMLTPEERDICKSMGISEIDYARQKVNFDAARKADPDKYR
;
A
#
# COMPACT_ATOMS: atom_id res chain seq x y z
N MET A 1 -14.19 -16.84 36.64
CA MET A 1 -14.25 -15.56 37.39
C MET A 1 -15.30 -14.69 36.69
N ALA A 2 -16.28 -14.17 37.42
CA ALA A 2 -17.28 -13.27 36.83
C ALA A 2 -16.62 -11.93 36.47
N LEU A 3 -16.69 -11.53 35.20
CA LEU A 3 -16.17 -10.24 34.73
C LEU A 3 -17.03 -9.11 35.30
N ARG A 4 -16.42 -8.21 36.08
CA ARG A 4 -17.09 -7.02 36.62
C ARG A 4 -17.24 -6.00 35.49
N ALA A 5 -18.44 -5.44 35.34
CA ALA A 5 -18.67 -4.34 34.40
C ALA A 5 -18.01 -3.05 34.94
N LEU A 6 -17.10 -2.47 34.18
CA LEU A 6 -16.37 -1.24 34.54
C LEU A 6 -16.99 -0.05 33.81
N LYS A 7 -17.04 1.11 34.48
CA LYS A 7 -17.77 2.30 34.00
C LYS A 7 -16.90 3.52 33.76
N THR A 8 -15.68 3.53 34.29
CA THR A 8 -14.77 4.68 34.29
C THR A 8 -13.38 4.28 33.83
N ASP A 9 -12.66 5.18 33.15
CA ASP A 9 -11.32 4.93 32.61
C ASP A 9 -10.30 4.55 33.71
N GLU A 10 -10.45 5.11 34.91
CA GLU A 10 -9.61 4.81 36.07
C GLU A 10 -9.76 3.34 36.54
N GLU A 11 -10.99 2.82 36.53
CA GLU A 11 -11.26 1.41 36.88
C GLU A 11 -10.70 0.46 35.82
N ILE A 12 -10.75 0.86 34.54
CA ILE A 12 -10.29 0.06 33.40
C ILE A 12 -8.75 -0.01 33.36
N GLY A 13 -8.06 1.09 33.64
CA GLY A 13 -6.59 1.14 33.72
C GLY A 13 -5.99 0.30 34.86
N SER A 14 -6.78 -0.02 35.89
CA SER A 14 -6.34 -0.88 37.01
C SER A 14 -6.29 -2.38 36.65
N VAL A 15 -6.85 -2.78 35.50
CA VAL A 15 -6.86 -4.16 35.03
C VAL A 15 -5.68 -4.40 34.08
N PRO A 16 -4.82 -5.41 34.32
CA PRO A 16 -3.70 -5.72 33.44
C PRO A 16 -4.20 -5.97 32.00
N LEU A 17 -3.42 -5.51 31.02
CA LEU A 17 -3.74 -5.51 29.57
C LEU A 17 -4.05 -6.91 29.02
N ASP A 18 -3.46 -7.95 29.61
CA ASP A 18 -3.61 -9.36 29.20
C ASP A 18 -4.99 -9.98 29.49
N LYS A 19 -5.94 -9.21 30.04
CA LYS A 19 -7.27 -9.72 30.41
C LYS A 19 -8.40 -8.96 29.69
N PRO A 20 -9.45 -9.67 29.24
CA PRO A 20 -10.61 -9.04 28.64
C PRO A 20 -11.39 -8.25 29.68
N VAL A 21 -11.92 -7.09 29.27
CA VAL A 21 -12.69 -6.17 30.11
C VAL A 21 -14.09 -5.99 29.54
N LEU A 22 -15.09 -5.94 30.43
CA LEU A 22 -16.48 -5.65 30.09
C LEU A 22 -16.79 -4.21 30.48
N ILE A 23 -17.05 -3.35 29.50
CA ILE A 23 -17.33 -1.92 29.71
C ILE A 23 -18.84 -1.70 29.64
N GLU A 24 -19.40 -0.98 30.61
CA GLU A 24 -20.79 -0.53 30.60
C GLU A 24 -20.89 0.96 30.24
N LEU A 25 -21.40 1.25 29.05
CA LEU A 25 -21.54 2.58 28.48
C LEU A 25 -22.73 3.32 29.14
N PRO A 26 -22.53 4.53 29.71
CA PRO A 26 -23.63 5.34 30.21
C PRO A 26 -24.50 5.87 29.05
N ALA A 27 -25.82 5.73 29.17
CA ALA A 27 -26.76 6.26 28.19
C ALA A 27 -26.90 7.78 28.36
N GLY A 28 -26.54 8.53 27.32
CA GLY A 28 -26.84 9.95 27.16
C GLY A 28 -25.91 10.91 27.90
N VAL A 29 -24.76 11.24 27.31
CA VAL A 29 -23.98 12.44 27.63
C VAL A 29 -23.41 13.01 26.33
N GLU A 30 -23.64 14.30 26.15
CA GLU A 30 -23.20 15.16 25.05
C GLU A 30 -21.67 15.22 24.92
N ILE A 31 -21.22 15.51 23.70
CA ILE A 31 -19.81 15.70 23.35
C ILE A 31 -19.39 17.09 23.87
N ASP A 32 -18.53 17.11 24.88
CA ASP A 32 -17.78 18.29 25.33
C ASP A 32 -16.43 18.31 24.60
N ASP A 33 -16.35 19.09 23.52
CA ASP A 33 -15.11 19.36 22.81
C ASP A 33 -14.24 20.31 23.65
N GLY A 34 -13.37 19.72 24.46
CA GLY A 34 -12.33 20.43 25.21
C GLY A 34 -11.40 21.21 24.28
N LYS A 35 -11.43 22.54 24.39
CA LYS A 35 -10.36 23.44 23.96
C LYS A 35 -9.36 23.61 25.09
N ASP A 36 -8.09 23.49 24.73
CA ASP A 36 -6.93 23.73 25.59
C ASP A 36 -6.91 25.13 26.22
N GLU A 37 -6.40 25.16 27.46
CA GLU A 37 -6.16 26.34 28.30
C GLU A 37 -5.01 27.22 27.80
N GLU A 38 -5.14 28.55 27.93
CA GLU A 38 -4.04 29.38 28.45
C GLU A 38 -4.56 30.70 29.08
N ASP A 39 -3.81 31.16 30.07
CA ASP A 39 -4.12 32.07 31.18
C ASP A 39 -4.51 33.54 30.87
N GLY A 40 -5.22 34.20 31.81
CA GLY A 40 -5.26 35.68 31.83
C GLY A 40 -6.32 36.43 32.67
N LYS A 41 -6.37 36.22 34.00
CA LYS A 41 -6.61 37.19 35.11
C LYS A 41 -7.71 38.30 35.05
N VAL A 42 -8.43 38.37 36.20
CA VAL A 42 -9.11 39.47 36.96
C VAL A 42 -10.49 40.08 36.60
N GLU A 43 -11.39 39.86 37.58
CA GLU A 43 -12.44 40.75 38.17
C GLU A 43 -13.57 41.34 37.31
N ALA A 44 -14.82 40.92 37.59
CA ALA A 44 -15.88 41.81 38.08
C ALA A 44 -17.22 41.07 38.37
N ASN A 45 -17.55 41.01 39.66
CA ASN A 45 -18.87 41.15 40.27
C ASN A 45 -20.10 41.34 39.33
N LYS A 46 -21.05 40.37 39.33
CA LYS A 46 -22.50 40.64 39.37
C LYS A 46 -23.33 39.39 39.68
N LYS A 47 -24.18 39.50 40.71
CA LYS A 47 -25.18 38.52 41.18
C LYS A 47 -26.14 38.07 40.07
N PRO A 48 -26.63 36.81 40.09
CA PRO A 48 -27.60 36.33 39.11
C PRO A 48 -28.99 36.86 39.46
N LYS A 49 -29.60 37.63 38.55
CA LYS A 49 -31.05 37.88 38.57
C LYS A 49 -31.73 36.69 37.92
N LYS A 50 -32.50 35.97 38.74
CA LYS A 50 -33.57 35.06 38.35
C LYS A 50 -34.55 35.85 37.48
N SER A 51 -34.72 35.47 36.22
CA SER A 51 -35.88 35.83 35.40
C SER A 51 -36.58 34.53 35.00
N GLU A 52 -37.86 34.50 35.31
CA GLU A 52 -38.81 33.40 35.10
C GLU A 52 -38.96 33.02 33.61
N PRO A 53 -39.42 31.78 33.34
CA PRO A 53 -39.47 31.23 31.98
C PRO A 53 -40.60 31.87 31.19
N GLN A 54 -40.27 32.51 30.06
CA GLN A 54 -41.24 32.77 29.01
C GLN A 54 -41.27 31.56 28.07
N ASP A 55 -42.24 30.70 28.31
CA ASP A 55 -42.79 29.77 27.33
C ASP A 55 -43.41 30.58 26.18
N ASP A 56 -42.63 30.86 25.11
CA ASP A 56 -43.12 30.78 23.72
C ASP A 56 -42.04 30.97 22.63
N ASP A 57 -40.79 30.55 22.82
CA ASP A 57 -39.80 30.63 21.71
C ASP A 57 -38.75 29.53 21.61
N GLY A 58 -38.99 28.37 22.22
CA GLY A 58 -38.09 27.21 22.06
C GLY A 58 -37.90 26.82 20.60
N SER A 59 -38.90 27.01 19.75
CA SER A 59 -38.81 26.72 18.31
C SER A 59 -37.95 27.71 17.52
N LYS A 60 -37.91 29.01 17.86
CA LYS A 60 -36.98 29.94 17.20
C LYS A 60 -35.57 29.81 17.74
N VAL A 61 -35.39 29.57 19.04
CA VAL A 61 -34.07 29.29 19.61
C VAL A 61 -33.47 28.02 19.00
N LEU A 62 -34.25 26.95 18.81
CA LEU A 62 -33.80 25.73 18.13
C LEU A 62 -33.48 25.97 16.65
N ARG A 63 -34.27 26.79 15.94
CA ARG A 63 -33.98 27.16 14.55
C ARG A 63 -32.69 27.97 14.43
N GLU A 64 -32.46 28.91 15.35
CA GLU A 64 -31.23 29.72 15.41
C GLU A 64 -30.01 28.86 15.76
N GLN A 65 -30.14 27.90 16.68
CA GLN A 65 -29.08 26.94 16.98
C GLN A 65 -28.78 25.99 15.80
N LEU A 66 -29.80 25.54 15.07
CA LEU A 66 -29.63 24.68 13.90
C LEU A 66 -28.96 25.45 12.75
N GLU A 67 -29.34 26.71 12.52
CA GLU A 67 -28.71 27.58 11.53
C GLU A 67 -27.25 27.92 11.92
N ALA A 68 -26.99 28.17 13.22
CA ALA A 68 -25.64 28.35 13.74
C ALA A 68 -24.78 27.09 13.53
N ALA A 69 -25.30 25.90 13.84
CA ALA A 69 -24.63 24.62 13.64
C ALA A 69 -24.36 24.34 12.15
N GLN A 70 -25.34 24.58 11.27
CA GLN A 70 -25.17 24.44 9.82
C GLN A 70 -24.14 25.43 9.27
N SER A 71 -24.13 26.67 9.75
CA SER A 71 -23.12 27.66 9.35
C SER A 71 -21.73 27.31 9.88
N ALA A 72 -21.63 26.71 11.07
CA ALA A 72 -20.38 26.22 11.63
C ALA A 72 -19.84 25.05 10.83
N GLN A 73 -20.70 24.10 10.47
CA GLN A 73 -20.36 22.95 9.62
C GLN A 73 -19.89 23.39 8.24
N LYS A 74 -20.62 24.30 7.56
CA LYS A 74 -20.20 24.86 6.27
C LYS A 74 -18.83 25.55 6.36
N ARG A 75 -18.58 26.33 7.41
CA ARG A 75 -17.26 26.97 7.63
C ARG A 75 -16.17 25.93 7.90
N ALA A 76 -16.48 24.83 8.60
CA ALA A 76 -15.53 23.74 8.81
C ALA A 76 -15.21 23.02 7.50
N ASP A 77 -16.23 22.70 6.70
CA ASP A 77 -16.09 22.07 5.39
C ASP A 77 -15.30 22.95 4.42
N GLU A 78 -15.58 24.26 4.39
CA GLU A 78 -14.83 25.23 3.58
C GLU A 78 -13.36 25.33 4.00
N ARG A 79 -13.07 25.30 5.31
CA ARG A 79 -11.68 25.29 5.82
C ARG A 79 -10.97 23.99 5.46
N ALA A 80 -11.64 22.84 5.60
CA ALA A 80 -11.08 21.54 5.25
C ALA A 80 -10.80 21.45 3.75
N ALA A 81 -11.75 21.87 2.91
CA ALA A 81 -11.58 21.89 1.46
C ALA A 81 -10.46 22.85 1.02
N LYS A 82 -10.30 24.00 1.68
CA LYS A 82 -9.18 24.92 1.41
C LYS A 82 -7.83 24.31 1.81
N ALA A 83 -7.75 23.70 2.99
CA ALA A 83 -6.55 23.03 3.47
C ALA A 83 -6.14 21.86 2.57
N GLU A 84 -7.11 21.08 2.08
CA GLU A 84 -6.86 19.98 1.14
C GLU A 84 -6.32 20.49 -0.20
N ARG A 85 -6.89 21.57 -0.73
CA ARG A 85 -6.39 22.20 -1.97
C ARG A 85 -4.96 22.69 -1.82
N GLU A 86 -4.66 23.39 -0.72
CA GLU A 86 -3.32 23.88 -0.43
C GLU A 86 -2.32 22.72 -0.25
N ALA A 87 -2.70 21.66 0.45
CA ALA A 87 -1.88 20.46 0.59
C ALA A 87 -1.63 19.76 -0.77
N ALA A 88 -2.66 19.67 -1.62
CA ALA A 88 -2.53 19.10 -2.96
C ALA A 88 -1.62 19.93 -3.87
N GLU A 89 -1.71 21.26 -3.82
CA GLU A 89 -0.82 22.17 -4.56
C GLU A 89 0.63 22.06 -4.06
N ASN A 90 0.83 22.06 -2.75
CA ASN A 90 2.15 21.88 -2.14
C ASN A 90 2.78 20.54 -2.53
N ARG A 91 1.98 19.46 -2.55
CA ARG A 91 2.45 18.14 -2.99
C ARG A 91 2.82 18.14 -4.47
N ARG A 92 1.99 18.74 -5.34
CA ARG A 92 2.30 18.85 -6.78
C ARG A 92 3.58 19.65 -7.01
N LEU A 93 3.78 20.74 -6.28
CA LEU A 93 4.99 21.54 -6.37
C LEU A 93 6.20 20.74 -5.89
N ALA A 94 6.09 20.03 -4.76
CA ALA A 94 7.16 19.16 -4.27
C ALA A 94 7.52 18.06 -5.28
N ASP A 95 6.52 17.41 -5.88
CA ASP A 95 6.73 16.39 -6.92
C ASP A 95 7.40 16.97 -8.18
N GLN A 96 7.02 18.19 -8.58
CA GLN A 96 7.68 18.90 -9.69
C GLN A 96 9.14 19.21 -9.37
N ARG A 97 9.43 19.76 -8.19
CA ARG A 97 10.81 20.05 -7.77
C ARG A 97 11.66 18.79 -7.65
N ALA A 98 11.08 17.69 -7.19
CA ALA A 98 11.77 16.39 -7.15
C ALA A 98 12.13 15.91 -8.56
N LYS A 99 11.20 15.98 -9.52
CA LYS A 99 11.45 15.62 -10.93
C LYS A 99 12.52 16.51 -11.56
N GLU A 100 12.44 17.82 -11.37
CA GLU A 100 13.45 18.77 -11.88
C GLU A 100 14.85 18.48 -11.31
N ALA A 101 14.94 18.16 -10.01
CA ALA A 101 16.19 17.79 -9.37
C ALA A 101 16.75 16.47 -9.95
N ASP A 102 15.91 15.47 -10.16
CA ASP A 102 16.32 14.19 -10.75
C ASP A 102 16.75 14.33 -12.22
N GLU A 103 16.06 15.14 -13.01
CA GLU A 103 16.46 15.46 -14.38
C GLU A 103 17.77 16.26 -14.42
N ALA A 104 17.98 17.21 -13.51
CA ALA A 104 19.24 17.92 -13.39
C ALA A 104 20.40 16.99 -13.02
N ARG A 105 20.18 16.07 -12.07
CA ARG A 105 21.17 15.04 -11.69
C ARG A 105 21.53 14.13 -12.86
N LYS A 106 20.53 13.59 -13.57
CA LYS A 106 20.76 12.75 -14.76
C LYS A 106 21.54 13.47 -15.83
N ARG A 107 21.21 14.73 -16.11
CA ARG A 107 21.97 15.56 -17.06
C ARG A 107 23.41 15.77 -16.60
N SER A 108 23.63 16.04 -15.31
CA SER A 108 24.98 16.18 -14.76
C SER A 108 25.81 14.91 -14.92
N ALA A 109 25.24 13.74 -14.59
CA ALA A 109 25.93 12.45 -14.75
C ALA A 109 26.26 12.15 -16.22
N SER A 110 25.34 12.44 -17.14
CA SER A 110 25.58 12.29 -18.58
C SER A 110 26.72 13.21 -19.06
N LEU A 111 26.71 14.48 -18.66
CA LEU A 111 27.77 15.43 -19.04
C LEU A 111 29.13 15.02 -18.49
N GLU A 112 29.18 14.51 -17.26
CA GLU A 112 30.41 13.98 -16.66
C GLU A 112 30.96 12.80 -17.48
N GLY A 113 30.09 11.86 -17.87
CA GLY A 113 30.44 10.75 -18.76
C GLY A 113 30.98 11.20 -20.12
N ASP A 114 30.32 12.19 -20.75
CA ASP A 114 30.76 12.76 -22.03
C ASP A 114 32.13 13.44 -21.93
N ILE A 115 32.36 14.21 -20.86
CA ILE A 115 33.63 14.89 -20.60
C ILE A 115 34.76 13.86 -20.40
N ILE A 116 34.52 12.82 -19.59
CA ILE A 116 35.51 11.78 -19.32
C ILE A 116 35.82 11.00 -20.61
N SER A 117 34.81 10.60 -21.38
CA SER A 117 34.99 9.86 -22.64
C SER A 117 35.72 10.69 -23.70
N GLY A 118 35.35 11.97 -23.84
CA GLY A 118 36.04 12.90 -24.74
C GLY A 118 37.49 13.15 -24.32
N GLY A 119 37.73 13.33 -23.03
CA GLY A 119 39.07 13.47 -22.45
C GLY A 119 39.93 12.23 -22.67
N LEU A 120 39.36 11.04 -22.47
CA LEU A 120 40.05 9.76 -22.66
C LEU A 120 40.46 9.56 -24.12
N SER A 121 39.54 9.84 -25.04
CA SER A 121 39.80 9.78 -26.48
C SER A 121 40.91 10.75 -26.89
N ALA A 122 40.89 11.97 -26.37
CA ALA A 122 41.93 12.97 -26.63
C ALA A 122 43.30 12.54 -26.07
N ALA A 123 43.34 12.03 -24.84
CA ALA A 123 44.58 11.56 -24.21
C ALA A 123 45.15 10.31 -24.90
N GLN A 124 44.29 9.39 -25.38
CA GLN A 124 44.71 8.23 -26.18
C GLN A 124 45.28 8.65 -27.54
N ASN A 125 44.66 9.63 -28.21
CA ASN A 125 45.19 10.18 -29.46
C ASN A 125 46.55 10.86 -29.25
N GLU A 126 46.69 11.64 -28.18
CA GLU A 126 47.96 12.25 -27.79
C GLU A 126 49.03 11.21 -27.49
N LEU A 127 48.68 10.13 -26.77
CA LEU A 127 49.57 9.01 -26.51
C LEU A 127 50.04 8.33 -27.80
N ALA A 128 49.12 8.08 -28.74
CA ALA A 128 49.43 7.47 -30.03
C ALA A 128 50.34 8.38 -30.87
N SER A 129 50.06 9.68 -30.90
CA SER A 129 50.89 10.68 -31.59
C SER A 129 52.30 10.74 -30.99
N ALA A 130 52.41 10.82 -29.67
CA ALA A 130 53.70 10.89 -28.98
C ALA A 130 54.53 9.61 -29.17
N LYS A 131 53.89 8.43 -29.23
CA LYS A 131 54.57 7.17 -29.58
C LYS A 131 55.11 7.19 -31.02
N ALA A 132 54.33 7.68 -31.97
CA ALA A 132 54.77 7.81 -33.36
C ALA A 132 55.94 8.81 -33.51
N GLU A 133 55.90 9.92 -32.78
CA GLU A 133 57.00 10.89 -32.71
C GLU A 133 58.27 10.29 -32.10
N LEU A 134 58.15 9.49 -31.03
CA LEU A 134 59.29 8.80 -30.42
C LEU A 134 59.99 7.87 -31.41
N VAL A 135 59.21 7.10 -32.19
CA VAL A 135 59.76 6.22 -33.23
C VAL A 135 60.48 7.03 -34.29
N ARG A 136 59.85 8.10 -34.81
CA ARG A 136 60.45 8.97 -35.84
C ARG A 136 61.72 9.65 -35.33
N ALA A 137 61.73 10.13 -34.09
CA ALA A 137 62.90 10.74 -33.46
C ALA A 137 64.03 9.73 -33.27
N GLY A 138 63.70 8.48 -32.91
CA GLY A 138 64.65 7.37 -32.81
C GLY A 138 65.28 7.01 -34.16
N GLU A 139 64.48 6.96 -35.22
CA GLU A 139 64.96 6.73 -36.60
C GLU A 139 65.88 7.86 -37.09
N ALA A 140 65.61 9.10 -36.68
CA ALA A 140 66.43 10.27 -37.00
C ALA A 140 67.67 10.43 -36.08
N GLY A 141 67.77 9.64 -35.00
CA GLY A 141 68.82 9.80 -33.99
C GLY A 141 68.74 11.10 -33.18
N ASP A 142 67.58 11.76 -33.14
CA ASP A 142 67.36 12.99 -32.39
C ASP A 142 66.97 12.68 -30.94
N TYR A 143 67.99 12.55 -30.08
CA TYR A 143 67.80 12.25 -28.65
C TYR A 143 66.99 13.33 -27.91
N LYS A 144 67.00 14.58 -28.36
CA LYS A 144 66.22 15.64 -27.73
C LYS A 144 64.73 15.43 -28.00
N ALA A 145 64.37 15.22 -29.27
CA ALA A 145 63.00 14.91 -29.66
C ALA A 145 62.50 13.61 -29.02
N MET A 146 63.37 12.60 -28.83
CA MET A 146 63.02 11.38 -28.09
C MET A 146 62.64 11.68 -26.62
N GLY A 147 63.41 12.53 -25.92
CA GLY A 147 63.09 12.91 -24.55
C GLY A 147 61.78 13.69 -24.43
N GLU A 148 61.50 14.59 -25.37
CA GLU A 148 60.24 15.34 -25.43
C GLU A 148 59.04 14.41 -25.69
N ALA A 149 59.17 13.48 -26.64
CA ALA A 149 58.14 12.48 -26.93
C ALA A 149 57.89 11.54 -25.73
N GLN A 150 58.95 11.10 -25.03
CA GLN A 150 58.80 10.33 -23.78
C GLN A 150 58.08 11.12 -22.68
N SER A 151 58.38 12.42 -22.54
CA SER A 151 57.67 13.27 -21.57
C SER A 151 56.18 13.41 -21.92
N ARG A 152 55.84 13.55 -23.20
CA ARG A 152 54.45 13.57 -23.68
C ARG A 152 53.73 12.24 -23.43
N ILE A 153 54.38 11.11 -23.69
CA ILE A 153 53.87 9.77 -23.37
C ILE A 153 53.55 9.65 -21.88
N GLY A 154 54.46 10.08 -21.00
CA GLY A 154 54.25 10.04 -19.55
C GLY A 154 53.05 10.88 -19.11
N ARG A 155 52.91 12.11 -19.64
CA ARG A 155 51.77 12.99 -19.33
C ARG A 155 50.44 12.42 -19.83
N ALA A 156 50.39 11.95 -21.08
CA ALA A 156 49.19 11.33 -21.65
C ALA A 156 48.78 10.07 -20.87
N SER A 157 49.75 9.24 -20.46
CA SER A 157 49.47 8.03 -19.67
C SER A 157 48.94 8.36 -18.28
N ALA A 158 49.49 9.39 -17.62
CA ALA A 158 48.98 9.86 -16.33
C ALA A 158 47.56 10.43 -16.45
N GLN A 159 47.27 11.16 -17.53
CA GLN A 159 45.92 11.67 -17.81
C GLN A 159 44.91 10.54 -18.03
N ILE A 160 45.28 9.52 -18.81
CA ILE A 160 44.45 8.33 -19.02
C ILE A 160 44.12 7.67 -17.68
N LEU A 161 45.12 7.39 -16.85
CA LEU A 161 44.90 6.77 -15.54
C LEU A 161 43.97 7.60 -14.64
N SER A 162 44.16 8.93 -14.61
CA SER A 162 43.31 9.82 -13.82
C SER A 162 41.87 9.88 -14.33
N LEU A 163 41.67 9.80 -15.65
CA LEU A 163 40.33 9.80 -16.25
C LEU A 163 39.65 8.44 -16.06
N GLU A 164 40.39 7.33 -16.11
CA GLU A 164 39.88 5.99 -15.82
C GLU A 164 39.47 5.86 -14.35
N SER A 165 40.26 6.39 -13.40
CA SER A 165 39.86 6.43 -11.99
C SER A 165 38.64 7.30 -11.78
N GLY A 166 38.58 8.48 -12.44
CA GLY A 166 37.40 9.34 -12.41
C GLY A 166 36.15 8.67 -12.98
N ALA A 167 36.28 7.90 -14.07
CA ALA A 167 35.20 7.12 -14.65
C ALA A 167 34.66 6.07 -13.68
N ALA A 168 35.55 5.36 -12.97
CA ALA A 168 35.17 4.37 -11.98
C ALA A 168 34.43 5.01 -10.80
N GLU A 169 34.91 6.14 -10.29
CA GLU A 169 34.23 6.89 -9.22
C GLU A 169 32.86 7.45 -9.65
N ALA A 170 32.75 7.93 -10.89
CA ALA A 170 31.48 8.39 -11.44
C ALA A 170 30.47 7.24 -11.56
N ALA A 171 30.92 6.06 -11.99
CA ALA A 171 30.09 4.86 -12.08
C ALA A 171 29.62 4.36 -10.70
N GLU A 172 30.47 4.42 -9.67
CA GLU A 172 30.06 4.08 -8.30
C GLU A 172 29.05 5.08 -7.74
N ARG A 173 29.24 6.39 -7.97
CA ARG A 173 28.26 7.42 -7.61
C ARG A 173 26.91 7.17 -8.29
N GLU A 174 26.89 6.83 -9.58
CA GLU A 174 25.66 6.51 -10.29
C GLU A 174 24.90 5.33 -9.66
N LYS A 175 25.63 4.32 -9.15
CA LYS A 175 25.03 3.19 -8.42
C LYS A 175 24.44 3.62 -7.08
N GLU A 176 25.12 4.48 -6.32
CA GLU A 176 24.62 4.99 -5.04
C GLU A 176 23.35 5.85 -5.20
N PHE A 177 23.26 6.62 -6.29
CA PHE A 177 22.12 7.51 -6.55
C PHE A 177 20.95 6.86 -7.28
N ARG A 178 21.09 5.63 -7.77
CA ARG A 178 19.92 4.83 -8.15
C ARG A 178 19.29 4.34 -6.84
N PRO A 179 18.13 4.91 -6.40
CA PRO A 179 17.41 4.31 -5.29
C PRO A 179 17.18 2.84 -5.66
N ALA A 180 17.24 1.96 -4.66
CA ALA A 180 17.04 0.51 -4.77
C ALA A 180 15.61 0.11 -5.23
N GLN A 181 15.08 0.76 -6.27
CA GLN A 181 14.18 0.10 -7.20
C GLN A 181 14.98 -1.02 -7.83
N GLN A 182 14.83 -2.19 -7.21
CA GLN A 182 15.13 -3.51 -7.73
C GLN A 182 16.16 -3.47 -8.85
N GLU A 183 17.37 -3.96 -8.57
CA GLU A 183 17.99 -4.87 -9.53
C GLU A 183 16.97 -6.00 -9.79
N GLN A 184 15.96 -5.71 -10.63
CA GLN A 184 15.51 -6.66 -11.62
C GLN A 184 16.77 -6.88 -12.45
N VAL A 185 17.60 -7.82 -11.96
CA VAL A 185 18.37 -8.70 -12.80
C VAL A 185 17.52 -8.87 -14.04
N LEU A 186 18.03 -8.47 -15.20
CA LEU A 186 17.40 -8.80 -16.49
C LEU A 186 17.31 -10.32 -16.53
N GLN A 187 16.28 -10.88 -15.89
CA GLN A 187 15.87 -12.23 -16.09
C GLN A 187 15.37 -12.17 -17.52
N GLN A 188 16.14 -12.79 -18.41
CA GLN A 188 15.67 -13.15 -19.73
C GLN A 188 14.22 -13.61 -19.62
N PRO A 189 13.33 -13.25 -20.56
CA PRO A 189 11.93 -13.64 -20.49
C PRO A 189 11.87 -15.15 -20.31
N ARG A 190 11.63 -15.61 -19.08
CA ARG A 190 11.53 -17.04 -18.78
C ARG A 190 10.39 -17.56 -19.61
N THR A 191 10.61 -18.65 -20.31
CA THR A 191 9.56 -19.29 -21.10
C THR A 191 8.43 -19.72 -20.17
N PHE A 192 7.19 -19.82 -20.68
CA PHE A 192 6.04 -20.29 -19.90
C PHE A 192 6.32 -21.62 -19.19
N GLU A 193 7.08 -22.52 -19.82
CA GLU A 193 7.47 -23.81 -19.25
C GLU A 193 8.42 -23.67 -18.07
N GLU A 194 9.40 -22.76 -18.14
CA GLU A 194 10.29 -22.45 -17.01
C GLU A 194 9.53 -21.79 -15.86
N HIS A 195 8.53 -20.95 -16.18
CA HIS A 195 7.67 -20.35 -15.16
C HIS A 195 6.83 -21.41 -14.44
N VAL A 196 6.14 -22.28 -15.17
CA VAL A 196 5.35 -23.38 -14.60
C VAL A 196 6.22 -24.38 -13.82
N ARG A 197 7.42 -24.69 -14.31
CA ARG A 197 8.36 -25.60 -13.62
C ARG A 197 8.96 -24.99 -12.35
N SER A 198 9.24 -23.70 -12.36
CA SER A 198 9.83 -22.99 -11.22
C SER A 198 8.82 -22.58 -10.15
N ASN A 199 7.51 -22.73 -10.41
CA ASN A 199 6.48 -22.39 -9.44
C ASN A 199 6.35 -23.47 -8.34
N PRO A 200 6.70 -23.17 -7.08
CA PRO A 200 6.65 -24.13 -5.98
C PRO A 200 5.22 -24.44 -5.51
N GLY A 201 4.21 -23.65 -5.92
CA GLY A 201 2.80 -23.82 -5.52
C GLY A 201 2.00 -24.80 -6.39
N LEU A 202 2.57 -25.31 -7.48
CA LEU A 202 1.93 -26.29 -8.36
C LEU A 202 2.36 -27.72 -8.00
N LEU A 203 1.45 -28.67 -8.11
CA LEU A 203 1.78 -30.10 -7.97
C LEU A 203 2.49 -30.60 -9.23
N HIS A 204 3.26 -31.69 -9.13
CA HIS A 204 3.99 -32.23 -10.28
C HIS A 204 3.07 -32.60 -11.45
N ALA A 205 1.95 -33.26 -11.16
CA ALA A 205 0.95 -33.62 -12.16
C ALA A 205 0.28 -32.38 -12.78
N GLU A 206 0.05 -31.31 -12.00
CA GLU A 206 -0.50 -30.05 -12.50
C GLU A 206 0.48 -29.35 -13.44
N ARG A 207 1.79 -29.36 -13.12
CA ARG A 207 2.84 -28.82 -13.97
C ARG A 207 2.89 -29.53 -15.32
N GLU A 208 2.85 -30.87 -15.32
CA GLU A 208 2.89 -31.65 -16.56
C GLU A 208 1.65 -31.42 -17.42
N TRP A 209 0.47 -31.33 -16.78
CA TRP A 209 -0.78 -31.02 -17.46
C TRP A 209 -0.78 -29.62 -18.07
N MET A 210 -0.27 -28.60 -17.35
CA MET A 210 -0.16 -27.23 -17.86
C MET A 210 0.83 -27.11 -19.02
N ILE A 211 1.96 -27.84 -18.96
CA ILE A 211 2.93 -27.88 -20.07
C ILE A 211 2.32 -28.56 -21.30
N LYS A 212 1.56 -29.65 -21.11
CA LYS A 212 0.89 -30.37 -22.21
C LYS A 212 -0.20 -29.53 -22.88
N ASN A 213 -0.89 -28.67 -22.13
CA ASN A 213 -1.97 -27.82 -22.63
C ASN A 213 -1.53 -26.36 -22.87
N LYS A 214 -0.23 -26.09 -23.03
CA LYS A 214 0.37 -24.76 -23.18
C LYS A 214 -0.34 -23.87 -24.20
N THR A 215 -0.74 -24.43 -25.34
CA THR A 215 -1.41 -23.70 -26.44
C THR A 215 -2.80 -23.19 -26.08
N SER A 216 -3.44 -23.74 -25.04
CA SER A 216 -4.76 -23.30 -24.59
C SER A 216 -4.70 -22.11 -23.64
N PHE A 217 -3.57 -21.90 -22.96
CA PHE A 217 -3.38 -20.79 -22.01
C PHE A 217 -3.19 -19.42 -22.67
N ASP A 218 -2.94 -19.40 -23.99
CA ASP A 218 -2.88 -18.18 -24.79
C ASP A 218 -4.28 -17.57 -25.03
N ASP A 219 -5.37 -18.34 -24.85
CA ASP A 219 -6.76 -17.87 -24.99
C ASP A 219 -7.33 -17.35 -23.65
N PRO A 220 -7.73 -16.07 -23.57
CA PRO A 220 -8.38 -15.51 -22.38
C PRO A 220 -9.68 -16.22 -21.96
N GLU A 221 -10.44 -16.79 -22.90
CA GLU A 221 -11.70 -17.49 -22.59
C GLU A 221 -11.45 -18.87 -21.97
N PHE A 222 -10.36 -19.54 -22.36
CA PHE A 222 -9.92 -20.78 -21.74
C PHE A 222 -9.49 -20.55 -20.29
N ASN A 223 -8.74 -19.47 -20.01
CA ASN A 223 -8.28 -19.14 -18.66
C ASN A 223 -9.46 -18.89 -17.70
N LYS A 224 -10.50 -18.18 -18.15
CA LYS A 224 -11.74 -18.02 -17.36
C LYS A 224 -12.43 -19.36 -17.10
N LYS A 225 -12.61 -20.18 -18.13
CA LYS A 225 -13.23 -21.51 -17.99
C LYS A 225 -12.44 -22.41 -17.04
N LEU A 226 -11.12 -22.32 -17.06
CA LEU A 226 -10.24 -23.02 -16.13
C LEU A 226 -10.44 -22.57 -14.68
N GLU A 227 -10.57 -21.27 -14.44
CA GLU A 227 -10.85 -20.72 -13.10
C GLU A 227 -12.21 -21.18 -12.56
N PHE A 228 -13.24 -21.18 -13.42
CA PHE A 228 -14.56 -21.73 -13.08
C PHE A 228 -14.50 -23.24 -12.82
N ALA A 229 -13.76 -23.99 -13.65
CA ALA A 229 -13.57 -25.43 -13.49
C ALA A 229 -12.82 -25.77 -12.20
N TYR A 230 -11.78 -25.01 -11.86
CA TYR A 230 -11.03 -25.13 -10.62
C TYR A 230 -11.94 -24.90 -9.40
N SER A 231 -12.72 -23.83 -9.44
CA SER A 231 -13.69 -23.50 -8.38
C SER A 231 -14.76 -24.59 -8.23
N GLY A 232 -15.25 -25.14 -9.35
CA GLY A 232 -16.18 -26.28 -9.37
C GLY A 232 -15.56 -27.58 -8.85
N ALA A 233 -14.27 -27.82 -9.12
CA ALA A 233 -13.55 -28.99 -8.60
C ALA A 233 -13.38 -28.93 -7.09
N MET A 234 -13.00 -27.75 -6.57
CA MET A 234 -12.87 -27.50 -5.14
C MET A 234 -14.22 -27.60 -4.42
N GLY A 235 -15.30 -27.10 -5.03
CA GLY A 235 -16.66 -27.25 -4.50
C GLY A 235 -17.15 -28.70 -4.42
N LYS A 236 -16.62 -29.59 -5.29
CA LYS A 236 -16.87 -31.03 -5.26
C LYS A 236 -15.92 -31.81 -4.35
N GLY A 237 -14.98 -31.14 -3.69
CA GLY A 237 -13.98 -31.76 -2.82
C GLY A 237 -12.97 -32.64 -3.56
N LEU A 238 -12.76 -32.42 -4.86
CA LEU A 238 -11.79 -33.19 -5.65
C LEU A 238 -10.37 -32.82 -5.23
N VAL A 239 -9.53 -33.83 -4.99
CA VAL A 239 -8.13 -33.63 -4.59
C VAL A 239 -7.34 -33.07 -5.77
N ARG A 240 -6.66 -31.94 -5.55
CA ARG A 240 -5.76 -31.32 -6.52
C ARG A 240 -4.69 -32.32 -6.99
N GLY A 241 -4.51 -32.43 -8.30
CA GLY A 241 -3.56 -33.37 -8.91
C GLY A 241 -4.04 -34.82 -9.03
N SER A 242 -5.27 -35.15 -8.64
CA SER A 242 -5.88 -36.46 -8.91
C SER A 242 -6.36 -36.59 -10.36
N GLN A 243 -6.49 -37.81 -10.87
CA GLN A 243 -7.01 -38.06 -12.21
C GLN A 243 -8.45 -37.58 -12.37
N ASP A 244 -9.29 -37.72 -11.34
CA ASP A 244 -10.68 -37.23 -11.34
C ASP A 244 -10.76 -35.70 -11.40
N TYR A 245 -9.77 -35.01 -10.83
CA TYR A 245 -9.65 -33.55 -10.88
C TYR A 245 -9.31 -33.08 -12.29
N PHE A 246 -8.35 -33.73 -12.96
CA PHE A 246 -8.03 -33.41 -14.36
C PHE A 246 -9.19 -33.76 -15.30
N ASP A 247 -9.87 -34.89 -15.11
CA ASP A 247 -11.04 -35.25 -15.91
C ASP A 247 -12.21 -34.27 -15.74
N HIS A 248 -12.37 -33.65 -14.56
CA HIS A 248 -13.36 -32.59 -14.35
C HIS A 248 -12.96 -31.30 -15.08
N ILE A 249 -11.68 -30.90 -14.97
CA ILE A 249 -11.16 -29.69 -15.61
C ILE A 249 -11.17 -29.83 -17.13
N GLU A 250 -10.74 -30.95 -17.68
CA GLU A 250 -10.71 -31.21 -19.13
C GLU A 250 -12.12 -31.26 -19.73
N ARG A 251 -13.11 -31.75 -18.97
CA ARG A 251 -14.52 -31.73 -19.40
C ARG A 251 -15.11 -30.31 -19.37
N ALA A 252 -14.78 -29.52 -18.35
CA ALA A 252 -15.28 -28.15 -18.21
C ALA A 252 -14.60 -27.16 -19.18
N THR A 253 -13.33 -27.41 -19.53
CA THR A 253 -12.57 -26.60 -20.48
C THR A 253 -12.76 -27.05 -21.94
N GLY A 254 -13.39 -28.20 -22.17
CA GLY A 254 -13.71 -28.73 -23.50
C GLY A 254 -12.57 -29.51 -24.18
N LEU A 255 -11.50 -29.83 -23.45
CA LEU A 255 -10.35 -30.60 -23.95
C LEU A 255 -10.64 -32.10 -24.14
N LYS A 256 -11.66 -32.63 -23.45
CA LYS A 256 -12.13 -34.02 -23.60
C LYS A 256 -13.59 -34.02 -24.04
N ALA A 257 -13.89 -34.63 -25.18
CA ALA A 257 -15.26 -34.82 -25.65
C ALA A 257 -16.03 -35.65 -24.63
N ALA A 258 -17.19 -35.15 -24.19
CA ALA A 258 -18.05 -35.86 -23.27
C ALA A 258 -18.50 -37.19 -23.91
N PRO A 259 -18.43 -38.34 -23.19
CA PRO A 259 -19.14 -39.52 -23.65
C PRO A 259 -20.63 -39.19 -23.71
N ALA A 260 -21.29 -39.64 -24.78
CA ALA A 260 -22.73 -39.47 -24.97
C ALA A 260 -23.50 -40.26 -23.88
N GLN A 261 -24.59 -39.65 -23.41
CA GLN A 261 -25.64 -40.16 -22.50
C GLN A 261 -25.29 -40.10 -20.99
N ASP A 262 -26.17 -39.67 -20.09
CA ASP A 262 -27.64 -39.65 -20.11
C ASP A 262 -28.24 -38.29 -19.71
N GLU A 263 -29.24 -37.86 -20.49
CA GLU A 263 -30.29 -36.97 -20.02
C GLU A 263 -31.12 -37.71 -18.98
N GLU A 264 -30.93 -37.46 -17.69
CA GLU A 264 -31.98 -37.67 -16.68
C GLU A 264 -31.62 -36.99 -15.37
N ARG A 265 -32.21 -35.81 -15.15
CA ARG A 265 -33.08 -35.47 -14.02
C ARG A 265 -33.26 -33.96 -14.00
N GLU A 266 -34.36 -33.52 -14.58
CA GLU A 266 -35.03 -32.32 -14.12
C GLU A 266 -35.36 -32.51 -12.63
N LEU A 267 -34.49 -32.00 -11.76
CA LEU A 267 -34.86 -31.80 -10.38
C LEU A 267 -35.83 -30.64 -10.37
N ASN A 268 -37.12 -30.98 -10.28
CA ASN A 268 -38.16 -30.10 -9.80
C ASN A 268 -37.74 -29.56 -8.42
N VAL A 269 -37.07 -28.40 -8.40
CA VAL A 269 -36.72 -27.71 -7.16
C VAL A 269 -37.99 -27.04 -6.65
N GLN A 270 -38.76 -27.78 -5.85
CA GLN A 270 -39.67 -27.14 -4.91
C GLN A 270 -38.82 -26.31 -3.96
N ALA A 271 -39.14 -25.01 -3.86
CA ALA A 271 -38.55 -24.12 -2.90
C ALA A 271 -38.68 -24.71 -1.48
N PRO A 272 -37.62 -24.71 -0.65
CA PRO A 272 -37.73 -25.15 0.72
C PRO A 272 -38.73 -24.25 1.45
N PRO A 273 -39.69 -24.80 2.21
CA PRO A 273 -40.50 -23.98 3.10
C PRO A 273 -39.56 -23.28 4.07
N SER A 274 -39.67 -21.95 4.14
CA SER A 274 -38.92 -21.12 5.08
C SER A 274 -39.11 -21.71 6.49
N ARG A 275 -38.03 -22.24 7.06
CA ARG A 275 -38.03 -22.64 8.45
C ARG A 275 -38.07 -21.35 9.26
N ASN A 276 -39.27 -21.06 9.74
CA ASN A 276 -39.55 -20.00 10.70
C ASN A 276 -38.94 -20.44 12.04
N ASP A 277 -37.66 -20.16 12.26
CA ASP A 277 -37.07 -20.26 13.59
C ASP A 277 -37.61 -19.11 14.44
N ARG A 278 -38.71 -19.41 15.15
CA ARG A 278 -39.14 -18.68 16.33
C ARG A 278 -38.30 -19.14 17.51
N GLY A 279 -37.65 -18.18 18.16
CA GLY A 279 -37.03 -18.32 19.48
C GLY A 279 -35.51 -18.13 19.41
N THR A 280 -35.00 -16.95 19.71
CA THR A 280 -34.90 -16.52 21.11
C THR A 280 -35.03 -15.01 21.21
N ASP A 281 -36.10 -14.60 21.90
CA ASP A 281 -36.28 -13.27 22.46
C ASP A 281 -35.15 -13.02 23.46
N GLY A 282 -34.10 -12.39 22.97
CA GLY A 282 -32.95 -11.94 23.74
C GLY A 282 -32.84 -10.43 23.57
N ARG A 283 -33.72 -9.71 24.27
CA ARG A 283 -33.58 -8.31 24.68
C ARG A 283 -32.12 -7.85 24.52
N VAL A 284 -31.87 -6.91 23.60
CA VAL A 284 -30.57 -6.22 23.50
C VAL A 284 -30.24 -5.71 24.90
N SER A 285 -29.25 -6.33 25.53
CA SER A 285 -28.69 -5.86 26.80
C SER A 285 -27.96 -4.57 26.50
N ASN A 286 -28.70 -3.47 26.60
CA ASN A 286 -28.21 -2.11 26.48
C ASN A 286 -26.94 -1.93 27.33
N GLY A 287 -25.85 -1.55 26.66
CA GLY A 287 -24.73 -0.88 27.30
C GLY A 287 -23.45 -1.67 27.52
N LYS A 288 -23.38 -3.00 27.32
CA LYS A 288 -22.16 -3.77 27.66
C LYS A 288 -21.36 -4.22 26.44
N VAL A 289 -20.12 -3.76 26.33
CA VAL A 289 -19.18 -4.11 25.24
C VAL A 289 -17.96 -4.80 25.83
N MET A 290 -17.56 -5.93 25.26
CA MET A 290 -16.36 -6.66 25.66
C MET A 290 -15.19 -6.27 24.75
N LEU A 291 -14.08 -5.85 25.34
CA LEU A 291 -12.82 -5.59 24.64
C LEU A 291 -11.86 -6.76 24.80
N THR A 292 -11.29 -7.22 23.70
CA THR A 292 -10.23 -8.23 23.71
C THR A 292 -8.88 -7.59 24.08
N PRO A 293 -7.90 -8.38 24.57
CA PRO A 293 -6.57 -7.86 24.89
C PRO A 293 -5.89 -7.14 23.70
N GLU A 294 -6.03 -7.67 22.49
CA GLU A 294 -5.50 -7.05 21.26
C GLU A 294 -6.16 -5.68 20.98
N GLU A 295 -7.47 -5.56 21.20
CA GLU A 295 -8.19 -4.29 21.04
C GLU A 295 -7.74 -3.25 22.08
N ARG A 296 -7.37 -3.67 23.29
CA ARG A 296 -6.83 -2.78 24.33
C ARG A 296 -5.42 -2.29 24.00
N ASP A 297 -4.57 -3.15 23.45
CA ASP A 297 -3.25 -2.77 22.96
C ASP A 297 -3.35 -1.78 21.78
N ILE A 298 -4.32 -1.99 20.91
CA ILE A 298 -4.64 -1.08 19.81
C ILE A 298 -5.09 0.30 20.35
N CYS A 299 -5.99 0.34 21.35
CA CYS A 299 -6.39 1.60 22.00
C CYS A 299 -5.19 2.36 22.58
N LYS A 300 -4.30 1.65 23.28
CA LYS A 300 -3.11 2.23 23.89
C LYS A 300 -2.09 2.73 22.86
N SER A 301 -1.90 1.99 21.77
CA SER A 301 -0.99 2.38 20.69
C SER A 301 -1.49 3.59 19.89
N MET A 302 -2.82 3.74 19.76
CA MET A 302 -3.45 4.86 19.06
C MET A 302 -3.78 6.05 19.97
N GLY A 303 -3.57 5.93 21.28
CA GLY A 303 -3.87 6.99 22.25
C GLY A 303 -5.37 7.28 22.42
N ILE A 304 -6.24 6.31 22.09
CA ILE A 304 -7.70 6.43 22.19
C ILE A 304 -8.15 5.77 23.50
N SER A 305 -9.14 6.37 24.19
CA SER A 305 -9.70 5.78 25.41
C SER A 305 -10.41 4.45 25.11
N GLU A 306 -10.32 3.48 26.02
CA GLU A 306 -10.98 2.17 25.87
C GLU A 306 -12.52 2.34 25.79
N ILE A 307 -13.07 3.37 26.42
CA ILE A 307 -14.50 3.72 26.36
C ILE A 307 -14.90 4.27 24.98
N ASP A 308 -14.10 5.17 24.40
CA ASP A 308 -14.41 5.75 23.08
C ASP A 308 -14.31 4.70 21.98
N TYR A 309 -13.33 3.81 22.07
CA TYR A 309 -13.24 2.68 21.16
C TYR A 309 -14.45 1.74 21.28
N ALA A 310 -14.91 1.46 22.50
CA ALA A 310 -16.13 0.68 22.73
C ALA A 310 -17.39 1.36 22.14
N ARG A 311 -17.49 2.69 22.20
CA ARG A 311 -18.57 3.47 21.55
C ARG A 311 -18.51 3.34 20.03
N GLN A 312 -17.33 3.50 19.44
CA GLN A 312 -17.14 3.39 17.99
C GLN A 312 -17.49 1.98 17.49
N LYS A 313 -17.13 0.94 18.24
CA LYS A 313 -17.46 -0.45 17.92
C LYS A 313 -18.98 -0.70 17.87
N VAL A 314 -19.73 -0.16 18.84
CA VAL A 314 -21.20 -0.24 18.84
C VAL A 314 -21.81 0.49 17.65
N ASN A 315 -21.30 1.69 17.35
CA ASN A 315 -21.75 2.46 16.19
C ASN A 315 -21.45 1.75 14.86
N PHE A 316 -20.29 1.09 14.76
CA PHE A 316 -19.91 0.32 13.58
C PHE A 316 -20.82 -0.90 13.39
N ASP A 317 -21.11 -1.65 14.45
CA ASP A 317 -22.05 -2.77 14.39
C ASP A 317 -23.47 -2.32 14.04
N ALA A 318 -23.90 -1.16 14.54
CA ALA A 318 -25.17 -0.55 14.17
C ALA A 318 -25.20 -0.15 12.67
N ALA A 319 -24.13 0.48 12.17
CA ALA A 319 -24.00 0.89 10.78
C ALA A 319 -23.91 -0.30 9.80
N ARG A 320 -23.16 -1.35 10.16
CA ARG A 320 -23.05 -2.59 9.38
C ARG A 320 -24.40 -3.32 9.30
N LYS A 321 -25.20 -3.26 10.35
CA LYS A 321 -26.55 -3.82 10.37
C LYS A 321 -27.55 -2.97 9.57
N ALA A 322 -27.35 -1.66 9.50
CA ALA A 322 -28.18 -0.75 8.73
C ALA A 322 -27.92 -0.86 7.22
N ASP A 323 -26.65 -0.97 6.79
CA ASP A 323 -26.25 -1.08 5.37
C ASP A 323 -25.24 -2.22 5.14
N PRO A 324 -25.72 -3.47 4.93
CA PRO A 324 -24.84 -4.62 4.75
C PRO A 324 -23.97 -4.56 3.48
N ASP A 325 -24.46 -3.92 2.42
CA ASP A 325 -23.79 -3.87 1.10
C ASP A 325 -22.62 -2.88 1.05
N LYS A 326 -22.56 -1.92 1.98
CA LYS A 326 -21.47 -0.93 2.06
C LYS A 326 -20.21 -1.48 2.73
N TYR A 327 -20.36 -2.54 3.52
CA TYR A 327 -19.30 -3.09 4.38
C TYR A 327 -19.00 -4.56 4.05
N ARG A 328 -19.23 -4.97 2.80
CA ARG A 328 -18.99 -6.33 2.29
C ARG A 328 -17.71 -6.44 1.48
#